data_AF-A0AAV9MKR6-F1
#
_entry.id   AF-A0AAV9MKR6-F1
#
_cell.length_a   1.000
_cell.length_b   1.000
_cell.length_c   1.000
_cell.angle_alpha   90.00
_cell.angle_beta   90.00
_cell.angle_gamma   90.00
#
_symmetry.space_group_name_H-M   'P 1'
#
loop_
_entity.id
_entity.type
_entity.pdbx_description
1 polymer ?
#
loop_
_entity_poly.entity_id
_entity_poly.type
_entity_poly.pdbx_seq_one_letter_code
_entity_poly.pdbx_strand_id
1 'polypeptide(L)'
;MVFGKVCHLQAELEHKAYWDIKKLNLDSESAGRKRITQLHELEEFRLHAYENAKLYKEKTKRWHDNHIVSHTFEPGQLVLLFNSRLKLFHKNLWSKWSEPFEVLTMTRHSVVELRNKDKSSTFLVNGQRVKHYFGNNVDHEHEALTLNDE
;
A
#
# COMPACT_ATOMS: atom_id res chain seq x y z
N MET A 1 -52.88 -11.16 -67.90
CA MET A 1 -52.31 -12.16 -66.98
C MET A 1 -50.84 -12.35 -67.34
N VAL A 2 -49.94 -11.59 -66.70
CA VAL A 2 -48.50 -11.58 -67.01
C VAL A 2 -47.82 -12.61 -66.12
N PHE A 3 -47.70 -13.84 -66.59
CA PHE A 3 -46.90 -14.89 -65.96
C PHE A 3 -45.71 -15.19 -66.86
N GLY A 4 -44.49 -15.06 -66.33
CA GLY A 4 -43.35 -15.69 -67.02
C GLY A 4 -41.93 -15.27 -66.65
N LYS A 5 -41.67 -14.13 -65.97
CA LYS A 5 -40.27 -13.66 -65.80
C LYS A 5 -39.87 -13.12 -64.42
N VAL A 6 -40.72 -13.22 -63.40
CA VAL A 6 -40.44 -12.59 -62.09
C VAL A 6 -39.72 -13.56 -61.10
N CYS A 7 -39.77 -14.87 -61.35
CA CYS A 7 -39.29 -15.87 -60.38
C CYS A 7 -37.78 -16.17 -60.45
N HIS A 8 -37.07 -15.77 -61.52
CA HIS A 8 -35.63 -16.03 -61.66
C HIS A 8 -34.76 -15.09 -60.82
N LEU A 9 -35.15 -13.82 -60.71
CA LEU A 9 -34.39 -12.81 -59.98
C LEU A 9 -34.34 -13.12 -58.47
N GLN A 10 -35.46 -13.57 -57.91
CA GLN A 10 -35.54 -13.96 -56.49
C GLN A 10 -34.62 -15.15 -56.20
N ALA A 11 -34.64 -16.19 -57.05
CA ALA A 11 -33.83 -17.39 -56.88
C ALA A 11 -32.33 -17.10 -57.03
N GLU A 12 -31.93 -16.22 -57.95
CA GLU A 12 -30.53 -15.79 -58.08
C GLU A 12 -30.04 -15.02 -56.86
N LEU A 13 -30.87 -14.13 -56.31
CA LEU A 13 -30.56 -13.38 -55.10
C LEU A 13 -30.43 -14.30 -53.87
N GLU A 14 -31.35 -15.25 -53.71
CA GLU A 14 -31.30 -16.25 -52.64
C GLU A 14 -30.08 -17.15 -52.73
N HIS A 15 -29.74 -17.62 -53.94
CA HIS A 15 -28.57 -18.46 -54.16
C HIS A 15 -27.26 -17.69 -53.90
N LYS A 16 -27.17 -16.42 -54.31
CA LYS A 16 -26.00 -15.57 -54.03
C LYS A 16 -25.84 -15.33 -52.53
N ALA A 17 -26.92 -14.99 -51.84
CA ALA A 17 -26.92 -14.84 -50.39
C ALA A 17 -26.52 -16.15 -49.67
N TYR A 18 -27.01 -17.30 -50.14
CA TYR A 18 -26.62 -18.61 -49.61
C TYR A 18 -25.11 -18.87 -49.76
N TRP A 19 -24.52 -18.57 -50.91
CA TRP A 19 -23.08 -18.75 -51.12
C TRP A 19 -22.23 -17.77 -50.32
N ASP A 20 -22.67 -16.53 -50.17
CA ASP A 20 -21.98 -15.54 -49.32
C ASP A 20 -21.99 -15.99 -47.84
N ILE A 21 -23.12 -16.48 -47.34
CA ILE A 21 -23.24 -17.06 -45.98
C ILE A 21 -22.36 -18.30 -45.85
N LYS A 22 -22.37 -19.20 -46.83
CA LYS A 22 -21.54 -20.41 -46.82
C LYS A 22 -20.05 -20.08 -46.84
N LYS A 23 -19.65 -19.06 -47.60
CA LYS A 23 -18.28 -18.54 -47.65
C LYS A 23 -17.83 -17.91 -46.33
N LEU A 24 -18.71 -17.16 -45.66
CA LEU A 24 -18.47 -16.64 -44.31
C LEU A 24 -18.34 -17.76 -43.27
N ASN A 25 -19.11 -18.84 -43.42
CA ASN A 25 -19.08 -19.97 -42.48
C ASN A 25 -17.88 -20.92 -42.68
N LEU A 26 -17.23 -20.91 -43.86
CA LEU A 26 -16.10 -21.79 -44.17
C LEU A 26 -14.83 -21.50 -43.34
N ASP A 27 -14.66 -20.28 -42.83
CA ASP A 27 -13.51 -19.90 -41.98
C ASP A 27 -13.84 -19.98 -40.47
N SER A 28 -15.03 -20.45 -40.10
CA SER A 28 -15.50 -20.44 -38.70
C SER A 28 -14.64 -21.33 -37.79
N GLU A 29 -14.20 -22.49 -38.26
CA GLU A 29 -13.33 -23.39 -37.50
C GLU A 29 -11.91 -22.84 -37.32
N SER A 30 -11.32 -22.30 -38.38
CA SER A 30 -9.99 -21.67 -38.35
C SER A 30 -10.00 -20.41 -37.49
N ALA A 31 -11.03 -19.57 -37.61
CA ALA A 31 -11.26 -18.44 -36.71
C ALA A 31 -11.51 -18.88 -35.27
N GLY A 32 -12.19 -20.01 -35.05
CA GLY A 32 -12.34 -20.66 -33.75
C GLY A 32 -11.02 -21.06 -33.13
N ARG A 33 -10.19 -21.82 -33.88
CA ARG A 33 -8.85 -22.23 -33.46
C ARG A 33 -7.96 -21.03 -33.15
N LYS A 34 -7.96 -20.01 -34.01
CA LYS A 34 -7.19 -18.78 -33.80
C LYS A 34 -7.61 -18.04 -32.52
N ARG A 35 -8.91 -17.94 -32.24
CA ARG A 35 -9.43 -17.34 -30.99
C ARG A 35 -8.97 -18.13 -29.76
N ILE A 36 -9.00 -19.46 -29.82
CA ILE A 36 -8.53 -20.31 -28.71
C ILE A 36 -7.04 -20.07 -28.45
N THR A 37 -6.21 -20.05 -29.50
CA THR A 37 -4.78 -19.75 -29.36
C THR A 37 -4.55 -18.37 -28.73
N GLN A 38 -5.25 -17.33 -29.20
CA GLN A 38 -5.16 -15.99 -28.63
C GLN A 38 -5.58 -15.95 -27.15
N LEU A 39 -6.60 -16.71 -26.76
CA LEU A 39 -7.01 -16.80 -25.35
C LEU A 39 -5.94 -17.46 -24.48
N HIS A 40 -5.28 -18.51 -24.98
CA HIS A 40 -4.16 -19.13 -24.27
C HIS A 40 -2.97 -18.17 -24.10
N GLU A 41 -2.61 -17.42 -25.14
CA GLU A 41 -1.57 -16.38 -25.04
C GLU A 41 -1.92 -15.32 -23.96
N LEU A 42 -3.18 -14.88 -23.90
CA LEU A 42 -3.64 -13.94 -22.87
C LEU A 42 -3.60 -14.53 -21.46
N GLU A 43 -3.94 -15.82 -21.31
CA GLU A 43 -3.84 -16.54 -20.05
C GLU A 43 -2.39 -16.60 -19.56
N GLU A 44 -1.44 -16.89 -20.45
CA GLU A 44 -0.01 -16.90 -20.15
C GLU A 44 0.50 -15.51 -19.72
N PHE A 45 0.12 -14.45 -20.44
CA PHE A 45 0.49 -13.09 -20.05
C PHE A 45 -0.06 -12.72 -18.68
N ARG A 46 -1.30 -13.13 -18.37
CA ARG A 46 -1.92 -12.89 -17.07
C ARG A 46 -1.16 -13.63 -15.96
N LEU A 47 -0.81 -14.89 -16.18
CA LEU A 47 -0.05 -15.68 -15.21
C LEU A 47 1.31 -15.04 -14.94
N HIS A 48 2.04 -14.69 -16.00
CA HIS A 48 3.34 -14.03 -15.90
C HIS A 48 3.24 -12.67 -15.17
N ALA A 49 2.20 -11.88 -15.41
CA ALA A 49 1.97 -10.63 -14.68
C ALA A 49 1.75 -10.86 -13.19
N TYR A 50 0.98 -11.89 -12.81
CA TYR A 50 0.75 -12.23 -11.40
C TYR A 50 2.00 -12.75 -10.69
N GLU A 51 2.79 -13.59 -11.36
CA GLU A 51 4.07 -14.07 -10.83
C GLU A 51 5.04 -12.90 -10.59
N ASN A 52 5.15 -12.00 -11.56
CA ASN A 52 5.98 -10.80 -11.42
C ASN A 52 5.50 -9.88 -10.29
N ALA A 53 4.18 -9.67 -10.16
CA ALA A 53 3.62 -8.88 -9.07
C ALA A 53 3.89 -9.53 -7.70
N LYS A 54 3.80 -10.86 -7.60
CA LYS A 54 4.13 -11.61 -6.38
C LYS A 54 5.61 -11.45 -6.03
N LEU A 55 6.51 -11.67 -6.99
CA LEU A 55 7.96 -11.51 -6.81
C LEU A 55 8.33 -10.08 -6.40
N TYR A 56 7.72 -9.07 -7.01
CA TYR A 56 7.96 -7.67 -6.65
C TYR A 56 7.56 -7.39 -5.19
N LYS A 57 6.38 -7.85 -4.76
CA LYS A 57 5.92 -7.72 -3.37
C LYS A 57 6.83 -8.44 -2.39
N GLU A 58 7.26 -9.65 -2.72
CA GLU A 58 8.19 -10.42 -1.90
C GLU A 58 9.56 -9.75 -1.77
N LYS A 59 10.14 -9.26 -2.88
CA LYS A 59 11.40 -8.52 -2.87
C LYS A 59 11.29 -7.24 -2.04
N THR A 60 10.22 -6.48 -2.24
CA THR A 60 9.98 -5.24 -1.49
C THR A 60 9.81 -5.53 0.00
N LYS A 61 9.09 -6.59 0.36
CA LYS A 61 8.94 -7.03 1.75
C LYS A 61 10.28 -7.44 2.35
N ARG A 62 11.06 -8.29 1.67
CA ARG A 62 12.40 -8.68 2.15
C ARG A 62 13.31 -7.48 2.35
N TRP A 63 13.32 -6.56 1.39
CA TRP A 63 14.09 -5.32 1.50
C TRP A 63 13.62 -4.51 2.71
N HIS A 64 12.31 -4.27 2.86
CA HIS A 64 11.75 -3.54 3.98
C HIS A 64 12.08 -4.20 5.32
N ASP A 65 11.82 -5.50 5.46
CA ASP A 65 12.06 -6.27 6.70
C ASP A 65 13.54 -6.26 7.09
N ASN A 66 14.45 -6.37 6.12
CA ASN A 66 15.89 -6.26 6.36
C ASN A 66 16.33 -4.86 6.83
N HIS A 67 15.55 -3.81 6.52
CA HIS A 67 15.83 -2.43 6.94
C HIS A 67 15.09 -2.04 8.22
N ILE A 68 14.28 -2.93 8.81
CA ILE A 68 13.66 -2.70 10.11
C ILE A 68 14.76 -2.77 11.18
N VAL A 69 15.16 -1.62 11.70
CA VAL A 69 16.09 -1.53 12.83
C VAL A 69 15.34 -1.83 14.12
N SER A 70 15.77 -2.87 14.84
CA SER A 70 15.30 -3.14 16.19
C SER A 70 15.84 -2.08 17.16
N HIS A 71 14.95 -1.29 17.75
CA HIS A 71 15.32 -0.35 18.80
C HIS A 71 15.01 -1.00 20.15
N THR A 72 16.04 -1.19 20.97
CA THR A 72 15.93 -1.68 22.34
C THR A 72 15.99 -0.50 23.30
N PHE A 73 15.03 -0.41 24.20
CA PHE A 73 14.93 0.65 25.20
C PHE A 73 14.99 0.04 26.60
N GLU A 74 15.75 0.67 27.47
CA GLU A 74 15.82 0.28 28.89
C GLU A 74 14.80 1.10 29.71
N PRO A 75 14.21 0.50 30.77
CA PRO A 75 13.40 1.23 31.74
C PRO A 75 14.12 2.48 32.28
N GLY A 76 13.40 3.58 32.41
CA GLY A 76 13.92 4.88 32.88
C GLY A 76 14.53 5.77 31.79
N GLN A 77 14.71 5.28 30.56
CA GLN A 77 15.19 6.12 29.46
C GLN A 77 14.11 7.10 28.98
N LEU A 78 14.54 8.30 28.59
CA LEU A 78 13.67 9.28 27.94
C LEU A 78 13.62 9.06 26.42
N VAL A 79 12.42 9.15 25.87
CA VAL A 79 12.18 8.93 24.45
C VAL A 79 11.16 9.92 23.87
N LEU A 80 11.34 10.27 22.61
CA LEU A 80 10.40 11.08 21.84
C LEU A 80 9.40 10.17 21.12
N LEU A 81 8.13 10.57 21.13
CA LEU A 81 7.06 9.84 20.43
C LEU A 81 6.67 10.55 19.14
N PHE A 82 6.62 9.81 18.04
CA PHE A 82 6.19 10.32 16.75
C PHE A 82 4.67 10.55 16.69
N ASN A 83 4.23 11.79 16.48
CA ASN A 83 2.84 12.13 16.28
C ASN A 83 2.50 12.16 14.77
N SER A 84 1.79 11.12 14.31
CA SER A 84 1.36 10.97 12.92
C SER A 84 0.15 11.84 12.55
N ARG A 85 -0.50 12.49 13.51
CA ARG A 85 -1.64 13.38 13.22
C ARG A 85 -1.14 14.63 12.52
N LEU A 86 -1.19 14.59 11.19
CA LEU A 86 -0.94 15.73 10.32
C LEU A 86 -1.93 16.84 10.66
N LYS A 87 -1.44 17.96 11.19
CA LYS A 87 -2.25 19.18 11.31
C LYS A 87 -2.08 19.95 10.00
N LEU A 88 -3.20 20.22 9.31
CA LEU A 88 -3.22 21.09 8.14
C LEU A 88 -2.87 22.50 8.58
N PHE A 89 -1.61 22.91 8.37
CA PHE A 89 -1.20 24.31 8.48
C PHE A 89 -1.10 24.91 7.08
N HIS A 90 -1.43 26.19 6.94
CA HIS A 90 -1.51 26.90 5.65
C HIS A 90 -0.24 26.87 4.78
N LYS A 91 0.91 26.45 5.33
CA LYS A 91 2.20 26.46 4.62
C LYS A 91 2.91 25.10 4.50
N ASN A 92 2.62 24.09 5.32
CA ASN A 92 3.30 22.77 5.24
C ASN A 92 2.67 21.70 6.16
N LEU A 93 2.83 20.43 5.77
CA LEU A 93 2.54 19.24 6.56
C LEU A 93 3.80 18.82 7.33
N TRP A 94 3.89 19.13 8.62
CA TRP A 94 5.00 18.66 9.47
C TRP A 94 4.50 17.60 10.44
N SER A 95 5.12 16.41 10.40
CA SER A 95 5.01 15.46 11.50
C SER A 95 5.81 16.00 12.69
N LYS A 96 5.22 15.92 13.89
CA LYS A 96 5.83 16.45 15.11
C LYS A 96 6.26 15.31 16.02
N TRP A 97 7.44 15.43 16.61
CA TRP A 97 7.82 14.61 17.76
C TRP A 97 7.22 15.24 19.01
N SER A 98 6.46 14.46 19.75
CA SER A 98 5.93 14.85 21.05
C SER A 98 7.06 14.91 22.09
N GLU A 99 6.79 15.58 23.21
CA GLU A 99 7.73 15.76 24.32
C GLU A 99 8.35 14.44 24.83
N PRO A 100 9.48 14.51 25.59
CA PRO A 100 10.11 13.32 26.14
C PRO A 100 9.19 12.58 27.12
N PHE A 101 9.04 11.27 26.90
CA PHE A 101 8.34 10.32 27.77
C PHE A 101 9.34 9.37 28.40
N GLU A 102 9.02 8.87 29.60
CA GLU A 102 9.83 7.86 30.27
C GLU A 102 9.37 6.46 29.87
N VAL A 103 10.33 5.61 29.52
CA VAL A 103 10.10 4.19 29.23
C VAL A 103 9.93 3.43 30.54
N LEU A 104 8.82 2.71 30.70
CA LEU A 104 8.59 1.85 31.86
C LEU A 104 9.06 0.43 31.60
N THR A 105 8.52 -0.16 30.54
CA THR A 105 8.83 -1.53 30.15
C THR A 105 8.86 -1.64 28.64
N MET A 106 9.68 -2.56 28.13
CA MET A 106 9.69 -2.92 26.72
C MET A 106 9.34 -4.40 26.59
N THR A 107 8.35 -4.69 25.75
CA THR A 107 7.96 -6.05 25.41
C THR A 107 8.83 -6.57 24.26
N ARG A 108 9.08 -7.89 24.22
CA ARG A 108 9.82 -8.55 23.12
C ARG A 108 9.25 -8.27 21.71
N HIS A 109 7.97 -7.92 21.62
CA HIS A 109 7.26 -7.62 20.36
C HIS A 109 7.41 -6.16 19.89
N SER A 110 8.46 -5.45 20.32
CA SER A 110 8.67 -4.03 19.95
C SER A 110 7.54 -3.10 20.39
N VAL A 111 6.90 -3.40 21.52
CA VAL A 111 5.92 -2.53 22.15
C VAL A 111 6.57 -1.90 23.37
N VAL A 112 6.52 -0.57 23.44
CA VAL A 112 7.10 0.23 24.52
C VAL A 112 5.97 0.81 25.34
N GLU A 113 6.03 0.61 26.65
CA GLU A 113 5.13 1.26 27.60
C GLU A 113 5.74 2.59 28.04
N LEU A 114 5.01 3.68 27.78
CA LEU A 114 5.43 5.04 28.09
C LEU A 114 4.61 5.63 29.23
N ARG A 115 5.28 6.41 30.09
CA ARG A 115 4.66 7.20 31.15
C ARG A 115 4.62 8.67 30.76
N ASN A 116 3.44 9.30 30.95
CA ASN A 116 3.28 10.75 30.80
C ASN A 116 3.80 11.50 32.03
N LYS A 117 4.31 12.73 31.84
CA LYS A 117 4.80 13.60 32.93
C LYS A 117 3.69 14.01 33.90
N ASP A 118 2.50 14.29 33.38
CA ASP A 118 1.46 14.98 34.17
C ASP A 118 0.53 14.05 34.95
N LYS A 119 0.39 12.78 34.55
CA LYS A 119 -0.60 11.84 35.12
C LYS A 119 -0.09 10.41 34.99
N SER A 120 -0.25 9.61 36.06
CA SER A 120 0.16 8.20 36.21
C SER A 120 -0.35 7.21 35.14
N SER A 121 -1.01 7.68 34.08
CA SER A 121 -1.47 6.88 32.95
C SER A 121 -0.29 6.41 32.09
N THR A 122 -0.20 5.10 31.91
CA THR A 122 0.71 4.46 30.96
C THR A 122 -0.02 4.16 29.66
N PHE A 123 0.70 4.14 28.55
CA PHE A 123 0.14 3.71 27.28
C PHE A 123 1.19 2.98 26.45
N LEU A 124 0.70 2.06 25.62
CA LEU A 124 1.52 1.21 24.77
C LEU A 124 1.68 1.84 23.40
N VAL A 125 2.92 1.89 22.91
CA VAL A 125 3.24 2.35 21.57
C VAL A 125 4.12 1.35 20.84
N ASN A 126 4.03 1.35 19.50
CA ASN A 126 5.01 0.65 18.68
C ASN A 126 6.37 1.34 18.82
N GLY A 127 7.41 0.59 19.19
CA GLY A 127 8.79 1.06 19.35
C GLY A 127 9.37 1.71 18.09
N GLN A 128 8.88 1.36 16.89
CA GLN A 128 9.26 2.03 15.65
C GLN A 128 8.82 3.51 15.60
N ARG A 129 7.85 3.92 16.43
CA ARG A 129 7.38 5.30 16.53
C ARG A 129 8.10 6.09 17.62
N VAL A 130 9.12 5.51 18.22
CA VAL A 130 9.81 6.04 19.39
C VAL A 130 11.29 6.21 19.06
N LYS A 131 11.91 7.28 19.56
CA LYS A 131 13.34 7.54 19.38
C LYS A 131 13.97 7.97 20.70
N HIS A 132 15.21 7.56 20.96
CA HIS A 132 15.95 8.03 22.14
C HIS A 132 16.03 9.56 22.19
N TYR A 133 15.75 10.10 23.37
CA TYR A 133 15.98 11.48 23.70
C TYR A 133 17.30 11.60 24.46
N PHE A 134 18.30 12.24 23.84
CA PHE A 134 19.64 12.39 24.43
C PHE A 134 19.83 13.72 25.16
N GLY A 135 18.78 14.55 25.27
CA GLY A 135 18.89 15.79 26.01
C GLY A 135 18.74 15.52 27.50
N ASN A 136 19.83 15.52 28.28
CA ASN A 136 19.80 15.97 29.67
C ASN A 136 21.21 16.22 30.20
N ASN A 137 21.41 17.44 30.69
CA ASN A 137 22.00 17.77 31.98
C ASN A 137 21.64 19.25 32.24
N VAL A 138 20.47 19.49 32.82
CA VAL A 138 20.27 20.68 33.66
C VAL A 138 19.49 20.18 34.87
N ASP A 139 20.22 19.99 35.95
CA ASP A 139 19.68 19.83 37.28
C ASP A 139 18.74 21.02 37.54
N HIS A 140 17.45 20.73 37.73
CA HIS A 140 16.55 21.68 38.37
C HIS A 140 16.82 21.67 39.88
N GLU A 141 18.03 22.07 40.28
CA GLU A 141 18.22 22.68 41.59
C GLU A 141 17.80 24.15 41.44
N HIS A 142 16.54 24.44 41.79
CA HIS A 142 16.11 25.81 42.04
C HIS A 142 16.73 26.27 43.37
N GLU A 143 18.02 26.61 43.38
CA GLU A 143 18.56 27.48 44.43
C GLU A 143 18.10 28.90 44.15
N ALA A 144 17.07 29.31 44.91
CA ALA A 144 16.63 30.70 44.97
C ALA A 144 17.73 31.52 45.67
N LEU A 145 18.58 32.19 44.90
CA LEU A 145 19.47 33.23 45.42
C LEU A 145 18.61 34.45 45.76
N THR A 146 18.35 34.64 47.06
CA THR A 146 17.82 35.89 47.60
C THR A 146 18.90 36.96 47.50
N LEU A 147 18.75 37.89 46.56
CA LEU A 147 19.51 39.13 46.58
C LEU A 147 18.90 40.03 47.66
N ASN A 148 19.61 40.17 48.77
CA ASN A 148 19.37 41.24 49.74
C ASN A 148 20.08 42.49 49.22
N ASP A 149 19.31 43.51 48.87
CA ASP A 149 19.83 44.84 48.59
C ASP A 149 20.04 45.57 49.94
N GLU A 150 21.29 45.93 50.23
CA GLU A 150 21.67 46.93 51.25
C GLU A 150 21.40 48.36 50.77
#